data_AF-A0A412EM07-F1
#
_entry.id   AF-A0A412EM07-F1
#
_cell.length_a   1.000
_cell.length_b   1.000
_cell.length_c   1.000
_cell.angle_alpha   90.00
_cell.angle_beta   90.00
_cell.angle_gamma   90.00
#
_symmetry.space_group_name_H-M   'P 1'
#
loop_
_entity.id
_entity.type
_entity.pdbx_description
1 polymer ?
#
loop_
_entity_poly.entity_id
_entity_poly.type
_entity_poly.pdbx_seq_one_letter_code
_entity_poly.pdbx_strand_id
1 'polypeptide(L)'
;MNEVYEYMDGYDHSNSYSDDMIFEVSKEDKSISVIRKQTLISGERNSQYIAFQMPRYYDGIDLSEKNIEVIYVTETGISDINKVINVRRNEEYLLFGWVVPGGALQDPGTLSFCIEFAGDEYVMKTMPVEVEVFDGMNGSDIMVEPTGQVWYMQIQNLCSETLEKAQNHETNAAASERNAQTYMQNAQNAYSQANLAKESIQGSTKQITDNKTSIEDLKKENEQLKARLDAALADYTGSAEGEIADARVDRKGKTYSTLGAAIRGQFDEIGLYIDEDGDICQKED
;
A
#
# COMPACT_ATOMS: atom_id res chain seq x y z
N MET A 1 -21.97 69.77 11.99
CA MET A 1 -21.05 68.94 12.78
C MET A 1 -21.12 67.56 12.17
N ASN A 2 -19.99 66.88 11.93
CA ASN A 2 -20.07 65.46 11.59
C ASN A 2 -20.55 64.75 12.85
N GLU A 3 -21.72 64.11 12.78
CA GLU A 3 -22.21 63.28 13.88
C GLU A 3 -21.20 62.18 14.15
N VAL A 4 -20.65 62.17 15.36
CA VAL A 4 -19.67 61.16 15.78
C VAL A 4 -20.45 59.94 16.26
N TYR A 5 -20.33 58.84 15.52
CA TYR A 5 -20.90 57.55 15.87
C TYR A 5 -19.87 56.69 16.58
N GLU A 6 -20.24 56.05 17.68
CA GLU A 6 -19.44 55.03 18.37
C GLU A 6 -19.99 53.64 18.09
N TYR A 7 -19.10 52.67 17.86
CA TYR A 7 -19.48 51.27 17.72
C TYR A 7 -19.90 50.68 19.06
N MET A 8 -20.95 49.85 19.04
CA MET A 8 -21.44 49.17 20.23
C MET A 8 -20.78 47.80 20.40
N ASP A 9 -20.31 47.50 21.60
CA ASP A 9 -19.76 46.19 21.93
C ASP A 9 -20.79 45.06 21.78
N GLY A 10 -20.31 43.85 21.48
CA GLY A 10 -21.16 42.66 21.36
C GLY A 10 -21.80 42.44 19.98
N TYR A 11 -21.50 43.30 19.00
CA TYR A 11 -21.91 43.16 17.60
C TYR A 11 -20.69 42.98 16.68
N ASP A 12 -20.87 42.34 15.52
CA ASP A 12 -19.80 42.19 14.54
C ASP A 12 -19.60 43.49 13.75
N HIS A 13 -18.37 44.00 13.79
CA HIS A 13 -17.91 45.16 13.03
C HIS A 13 -16.68 44.84 12.16
N SER A 14 -16.27 43.57 12.11
CA SER A 14 -15.05 43.09 11.45
C SER A 14 -15.23 42.77 9.95
N ASN A 15 -16.36 43.17 9.39
CA ASN A 15 -16.78 42.92 8.03
C ASN A 15 -16.65 44.16 7.14
N SER A 16 -16.93 43.99 5.85
CA SER A 16 -16.90 45.06 4.84
C SER A 16 -18.29 45.45 4.33
N TYR A 17 -19.36 45.04 5.02
CA TYR A 17 -20.72 45.36 4.58
C TYR A 17 -21.00 46.84 4.81
N SER A 18 -21.49 47.51 3.77
CA SER A 18 -21.94 48.89 3.82
C SER A 18 -22.94 49.13 2.70
N ASP A 19 -23.93 49.97 2.96
CA ASP A 19 -24.83 50.51 1.95
C ASP A 19 -25.00 51.99 2.24
N ASP A 20 -25.01 52.81 1.18
CA ASP A 20 -25.26 54.25 1.29
C ASP A 20 -26.74 54.54 1.59
N MET A 21 -27.62 53.57 1.32
CA MET A 21 -29.04 53.72 1.58
C MET A 21 -29.42 53.17 2.95
N ILE A 22 -29.85 54.10 3.80
CA ILE A 22 -30.26 53.83 5.18
C ILE A 22 -31.78 53.99 5.27
N PHE A 23 -32.44 52.99 5.85
CA PHE A 23 -33.88 52.98 6.06
C PHE A 23 -34.23 53.46 7.45
N GLU A 24 -35.05 54.50 7.53
CA GLU A 24 -35.49 55.05 8.79
C GLU A 24 -36.56 54.17 9.43
N VAL A 25 -36.42 53.93 10.73
CA VAL A 25 -37.44 53.34 11.60
C VAL A 25 -38.10 54.47 12.38
N SER A 26 -39.39 54.67 12.13
CA SER A 26 -40.19 55.70 12.76
C SER A 26 -40.48 55.34 14.21
N LYS A 27 -40.26 56.31 15.12
CA LYS A 27 -40.67 56.18 16.53
C LYS A 27 -42.17 56.42 16.75
N GLU A 28 -42.86 57.03 15.80
CA GLU A 28 -44.27 57.44 15.99
C GLU A 28 -45.24 56.28 15.76
N ASP A 29 -44.96 55.46 14.75
CA ASP A 29 -45.81 54.35 14.31
C ASP A 29 -45.06 53.03 14.16
N LYS A 30 -43.77 53.00 14.53
CA LYS A 30 -42.89 51.83 14.44
C LYS A 30 -42.74 51.28 13.02
N SER A 31 -43.08 52.08 12.00
CA SER A 31 -42.91 51.69 10.60
C SER A 31 -41.45 51.80 10.19
N ILE A 32 -41.04 50.96 9.24
CA ILE A 32 -39.77 51.11 8.54
C ILE A 32 -40.09 51.77 7.20
N SER A 33 -39.30 52.77 6.81
CA SER A 33 -39.43 53.38 5.49
C SER A 33 -39.36 52.33 4.36
N VAL A 34 -40.10 52.57 3.28
CA VAL A 34 -40.23 51.60 2.17
C VAL A 34 -38.87 51.12 1.68
N ILE A 35 -38.69 49.80 1.67
CA ILE A 35 -37.47 49.11 1.22
C ILE A 35 -37.34 49.23 -0.30
N ARG A 36 -36.71 50.30 -0.77
CA ARG A 36 -36.44 50.59 -2.18
C ARG A 36 -35.00 50.22 -2.53
N LYS A 37 -34.68 49.99 -3.81
CA LYS A 37 -33.31 49.71 -4.29
C LYS A 37 -32.57 48.53 -3.62
N GLN A 38 -33.27 47.71 -2.85
CA GLN A 38 -32.80 46.42 -2.37
C GLN A 38 -33.54 45.39 -3.21
N THR A 39 -32.81 44.67 -4.06
CA THR A 39 -33.39 43.62 -4.90
C THR A 39 -32.95 42.29 -4.31
N LEU A 40 -33.90 41.56 -3.76
CA LEU A 40 -33.65 40.25 -3.17
C LEU A 40 -33.90 39.17 -4.20
N ILE A 41 -32.94 38.29 -4.44
CA ILE A 41 -33.06 37.22 -5.42
C ILE A 41 -32.92 35.87 -4.70
N SER A 42 -33.82 34.92 -5.00
CA SER A 42 -33.74 33.60 -4.37
C SER A 42 -32.46 32.88 -4.76
N GLY A 43 -31.90 32.06 -3.87
CA GLY A 43 -30.62 31.37 -4.04
C GLY A 43 -29.39 32.22 -3.66
N GLU A 44 -29.56 33.53 -3.45
CA GLU A 44 -28.51 34.36 -2.88
C GLU A 44 -28.26 34.06 -1.39
N ARG A 45 -27.05 34.35 -0.91
CA ARG A 45 -26.69 34.17 0.50
C ARG A 45 -25.72 35.24 0.93
N ASN A 46 -26.12 36.01 1.95
CA ASN A 46 -25.29 37.03 2.57
C ASN A 46 -24.76 38.10 1.58
N SER A 47 -25.38 38.24 0.40
CA SER A 47 -24.96 39.21 -0.61
C SER A 47 -25.60 40.58 -0.38
N GLN A 48 -26.75 40.62 0.31
CA GLN A 48 -27.48 41.85 0.58
C GLN A 48 -27.29 42.34 2.01
N TYR A 49 -26.98 43.63 2.15
CA TYR A 49 -26.90 44.34 3.42
C TYR A 49 -27.94 45.46 3.45
N ILE A 50 -28.84 45.44 4.43
CA ILE A 50 -29.88 46.46 4.62
C ILE A 50 -29.54 47.27 5.86
N ALA A 51 -29.24 48.57 5.68
CA ALA A 51 -28.92 49.47 6.78
C ALA A 51 -30.18 50.17 7.31
N PHE A 52 -30.28 50.29 8.62
CA PHE A 52 -31.37 50.96 9.32
C PHE A 52 -30.86 52.07 10.23
N GLN A 53 -31.68 53.09 10.41
CA GLN A 53 -31.48 54.13 11.42
C GLN A 53 -32.75 54.32 12.23
N MET A 54 -32.63 54.39 13.56
CA MET A 54 -33.75 54.61 14.48
C MET A 54 -33.37 55.62 15.56
N PRO A 55 -34.30 56.45 16.07
CA PRO A 55 -34.06 57.19 17.31
C PRO A 55 -33.60 56.25 18.44
N ARG A 56 -32.55 56.64 19.16
CA ARG A 56 -31.95 55.85 20.25
C ARG A 56 -32.94 55.60 21.40
N TYR A 57 -33.83 56.56 21.65
CA TYR A 57 -34.79 56.48 22.74
C TYR A 57 -36.20 56.22 22.21
N TYR A 58 -36.88 55.24 22.80
CA TYR A 58 -38.29 54.94 22.54
C TYR A 58 -39.05 54.88 23.87
N ASP A 59 -40.07 55.73 24.03
CA ASP A 59 -40.82 55.92 25.29
C ASP A 59 -39.90 56.15 26.52
N GLY A 60 -38.79 56.85 26.32
CA GLY A 60 -37.79 57.15 27.35
C GLY A 60 -36.81 56.01 27.67
N ILE A 61 -36.94 54.85 27.02
CA ILE A 61 -36.01 53.72 27.16
C ILE A 61 -34.90 53.84 26.13
N ASP A 62 -33.65 53.66 26.58
CA ASP A 62 -32.47 53.60 25.72
C ASP A 62 -32.40 52.25 25.00
N LEU A 63 -32.62 52.28 23.68
CA LEU A 63 -32.56 51.09 22.83
C LEU A 63 -31.12 50.61 22.59
N SER A 64 -30.12 51.45 22.84
CA SER A 64 -28.70 51.04 22.72
C SER A 64 -28.28 50.06 23.83
N GLU A 65 -29.11 49.86 24.85
CA GLU A 65 -28.91 48.87 25.91
C GLU A 65 -29.70 47.58 25.64
N LYS A 66 -30.19 47.36 24.42
CA LYS A 66 -31.01 46.21 24.04
C LYS A 66 -30.30 45.37 22.98
N ASN A 67 -30.64 44.08 22.93
CA ASN A 67 -30.28 43.20 21.81
C ASN A 67 -31.13 43.57 20.61
N ILE A 68 -30.50 43.84 19.48
CA ILE A 68 -31.15 44.24 18.24
C ILE A 68 -31.07 43.06 17.28
N GLU A 69 -32.22 42.60 16.82
CA GLU A 69 -32.35 41.39 16.00
C GLU A 69 -33.40 41.61 14.91
N VAL A 70 -33.20 40.99 13.75
CA VAL A 70 -34.21 40.91 12.69
C VAL A 70 -34.87 39.54 12.76
N ILE A 71 -36.19 39.55 12.84
CA ILE A 71 -37.01 38.34 12.76
C ILE A 71 -37.64 38.35 11.39
N TYR A 72 -37.44 37.28 10.62
CA TYR A 72 -38.05 37.14 9.31
C TYR A 72 -38.88 35.88 9.18
N VAL A 73 -39.82 35.89 8.24
CA VAL A 73 -40.60 34.74 7.81
C VAL A 73 -40.74 34.79 6.28
N THR A 74 -40.46 33.67 5.62
CA THR A 74 -40.65 33.51 4.17
C THR A 74 -42.10 33.18 3.85
N GLU A 75 -42.49 33.30 2.57
CA GLU A 75 -43.83 32.91 2.10
C GLU A 75 -44.17 31.44 2.40
N THR A 76 -43.16 30.57 2.43
CA THR A 76 -43.30 29.15 2.79
C THR A 76 -43.39 28.89 4.30
N GLY A 77 -43.27 29.94 5.13
CA GLY A 77 -43.38 29.88 6.58
C GLY A 77 -42.07 29.56 7.31
N ILE A 78 -40.93 29.55 6.60
CA ILE A 78 -39.60 29.39 7.23
C ILE A 78 -39.27 30.69 7.95
N SER A 79 -38.89 30.61 9.22
CA SER A 79 -38.53 31.78 10.02
C SER A 79 -37.23 31.56 10.79
N ASP A 80 -36.53 32.66 11.04
CA ASP A 80 -35.34 32.67 11.89
C ASP A 80 -35.15 34.06 12.52
N ILE A 81 -34.26 34.14 13.49
CA ILE A 81 -33.86 35.35 14.19
C ILE A 81 -32.39 35.62 13.87
N ASN A 82 -32.09 36.82 13.40
CA ASN A 82 -30.76 37.18 12.94
C ASN A 82 -30.24 38.43 13.63
N LYS A 83 -29.10 38.30 14.30
CA LYS A 83 -28.45 39.42 14.96
C LYS A 83 -27.94 40.42 13.92
N VAL A 84 -28.20 41.70 14.16
CA VAL A 84 -27.70 42.77 13.29
C VAL A 84 -26.18 42.93 13.43
N ILE A 85 -25.56 43.63 12.49
CA ILE A 85 -24.12 43.94 12.48
C ILE A 85 -23.89 45.45 12.34
N ASN A 86 -22.65 45.88 12.52
CA ASN A 86 -22.23 47.28 12.32
C ASN A 86 -23.03 48.27 13.18
N VAL A 87 -23.47 47.85 14.37
CA VAL A 87 -24.25 48.67 15.30
C VAL A 87 -23.43 49.83 15.83
N ARG A 88 -23.94 51.04 15.63
CA ARG A 88 -23.34 52.30 16.06
C ARG A 88 -24.39 53.17 16.71
N ARG A 89 -23.99 54.01 17.65
CA ARG A 89 -24.87 54.99 18.28
C ARG A 89 -24.23 56.37 18.34
N ASN A 90 -25.06 57.39 18.40
CA ASN A 90 -24.69 58.71 18.89
C ASN A 90 -25.67 59.14 20.00
N GLU A 91 -25.77 60.43 20.28
CA GLU A 91 -26.70 60.95 21.30
C GLU A 91 -28.18 60.78 20.91
N GLU A 92 -28.50 60.70 19.62
CA GLU A 92 -29.88 60.76 19.10
C GLU A 92 -30.33 59.48 18.39
N TYR A 93 -29.43 58.76 17.75
CA TYR A 93 -29.72 57.69 16.80
C TYR A 93 -28.89 56.43 17.02
N LEU A 94 -29.50 55.32 16.63
CA LEU A 94 -28.87 54.04 16.36
C LEU A 94 -28.76 53.83 14.85
N LEU A 95 -27.61 53.37 14.39
CA LEU A 95 -27.43 52.77 13.07
C LEU A 95 -27.03 51.32 13.22
N PHE A 96 -27.56 50.46 12.38
CA PHE A 96 -27.22 49.04 12.35
C PHE A 96 -27.60 48.49 10.98
N GLY A 97 -27.17 47.27 10.66
CA GLY A 97 -27.69 46.64 9.46
C GLY A 97 -27.81 45.15 9.54
N TRP A 98 -28.61 44.63 8.62
CA TRP A 98 -28.94 43.23 8.52
C TRP A 98 -28.33 42.67 7.23
N VAL A 99 -27.54 41.61 7.38
CA VAL A 99 -27.08 40.81 6.24
C VAL A 99 -28.13 39.75 5.99
N VAL A 100 -28.81 39.83 4.86
CA VAL A 100 -29.94 38.93 4.56
C VAL A 100 -29.40 37.50 4.40
N PRO A 101 -29.80 36.55 5.26
CA PRO A 101 -29.26 35.20 5.24
C PRO A 101 -29.86 34.40 4.08
N GLY A 102 -29.14 33.39 3.60
CA GLY A 102 -29.63 32.52 2.53
C GLY A 102 -30.94 31.79 2.87
N GLY A 103 -31.23 31.56 4.16
CA GLY A 103 -32.51 30.99 4.60
C GLY A 103 -33.71 31.93 4.36
N ALA A 104 -33.51 33.25 4.34
CA ALA A 104 -34.55 34.22 3.98
C ALA A 104 -34.77 34.31 2.46
N LEU A 105 -33.81 33.83 1.66
CA LEU A 105 -33.79 33.90 0.21
C LEU A 105 -33.81 32.50 -0.42
N GLN A 106 -34.32 31.48 0.28
CA GLN A 106 -34.31 30.12 -0.24
C GLN A 106 -35.21 29.97 -1.46
N ASP A 107 -36.43 30.51 -1.39
CA ASP A 107 -37.47 30.40 -2.41
C ASP A 107 -37.92 31.81 -2.85
N PRO A 108 -38.35 32.00 -4.11
CA PRO A 108 -39.01 33.25 -4.51
C PRO A 108 -40.34 33.40 -3.78
N GLY A 109 -40.76 34.65 -3.60
CA GLY A 109 -42.00 34.97 -2.90
C GLY A 109 -41.90 36.18 -1.98
N THR A 110 -42.85 36.32 -1.08
CA THR A 110 -42.88 37.40 -0.09
C THR A 110 -42.02 37.06 1.12
N LEU A 111 -41.05 37.92 1.44
CA LEU A 111 -40.29 37.90 2.69
C LEU A 111 -40.86 38.97 3.63
N SER A 112 -41.37 38.56 4.78
CA SER A 112 -41.80 39.49 5.83
C SER A 112 -40.75 39.55 6.94
N PHE A 113 -40.38 40.75 7.40
CA PHE A 113 -39.47 40.88 8.55
C PHE A 113 -39.82 42.06 9.46
N CYS A 114 -39.42 42.00 10.72
CA CYS A 114 -39.44 43.12 11.66
C CYS A 114 -38.14 43.18 12.48
N ILE A 115 -37.87 44.32 13.08
CA ILE A 115 -36.73 44.52 13.98
C ILE A 115 -37.24 44.41 15.42
N GLU A 116 -36.57 43.60 16.22
CA GLU A 116 -36.80 43.46 17.66
C GLU A 116 -35.66 44.10 18.46
N PHE A 117 -36.04 44.81 19.52
CA PHE A 117 -35.17 45.32 20.56
C PHE A 117 -35.55 44.63 21.88
N ALA A 118 -34.72 43.70 22.35
CA ALA A 118 -35.00 42.85 23.49
C ALA A 118 -34.01 43.04 24.66
N GLY A 119 -34.52 42.99 25.88
CA GLY A 119 -33.77 42.90 27.14
C GLY A 119 -34.59 42.12 28.18
N ASP A 120 -34.09 42.00 29.41
CA ASP A 120 -34.64 41.09 30.44
C ASP A 120 -36.15 41.23 30.67
N GLU A 121 -36.69 42.45 30.71
CA GLU A 121 -38.12 42.74 30.88
C GLU A 121 -38.67 43.72 29.84
N TYR A 122 -37.97 43.88 28.71
CA TYR A 122 -38.35 44.84 27.66
C TYR A 122 -38.29 44.20 26.28
N VAL A 123 -39.37 44.33 25.51
CA VAL A 123 -39.42 43.96 24.10
C VAL A 123 -40.15 45.05 23.33
N MET A 124 -39.48 45.60 22.31
CA MET A 124 -40.09 46.47 21.31
C MET A 124 -39.85 45.88 19.93
N LYS A 125 -40.92 45.77 19.12
CA LYS A 125 -40.84 45.32 17.74
C LYS A 125 -41.33 46.42 16.81
N THR A 126 -40.71 46.54 15.65
CA THR A 126 -41.25 47.34 14.55
C THR A 126 -42.47 46.67 13.93
N MET A 127 -43.23 47.44 13.14
CA MET A 127 -44.21 46.86 12.22
C MET A 127 -43.49 45.95 11.21
N PRO A 128 -44.11 44.84 10.78
CA PRO A 128 -43.55 43.99 9.75
C PRO A 128 -43.50 44.72 8.42
N VAL A 129 -42.44 44.46 7.67
CA VAL A 129 -42.22 44.91 6.30
C VAL A 129 -42.29 43.70 5.39
N GLU A 130 -42.99 43.81 4.28
CA GLU A 130 -43.01 42.79 3.23
C GLU A 130 -42.16 43.25 2.04
N VAL A 131 -41.26 42.38 1.59
CA VAL A 131 -40.38 42.60 0.44
C VAL A 131 -40.48 41.40 -0.48
N GLU A 132 -40.55 41.65 -1.79
CA GLU A 132 -40.54 40.61 -2.81
C GLU A 132 -39.13 40.03 -3.00
N VAL A 133 -39.04 38.71 -2.98
CA VAL A 133 -37.87 37.92 -3.38
C VAL A 133 -38.12 37.39 -4.77
N PHE A 134 -37.34 37.88 -5.74
CA PHE A 134 -37.45 37.48 -7.14
C PHE A 134 -36.88 36.09 -7.37
N ASP A 135 -37.39 35.38 -8.38
CA ASP A 135 -36.82 34.10 -8.79
C ASP A 135 -35.39 34.26 -9.30
N GLY A 136 -34.44 33.63 -8.61
CA GLY A 136 -33.04 33.54 -9.01
C GLY A 136 -32.74 32.50 -10.08
N MET A 137 -33.78 32.01 -10.76
CA MET A 137 -33.70 30.93 -11.75
C MET A 137 -33.23 29.62 -11.14
N ASN A 138 -33.64 29.35 -9.89
CA ASN A 138 -33.25 28.14 -9.14
C ASN A 138 -33.88 26.84 -9.67
N GLY A 139 -34.78 26.93 -10.66
CA GLY A 139 -35.04 25.82 -11.60
C GLY A 139 -36.49 25.68 -12.06
N SER A 140 -36.70 25.83 -13.38
CA SER A 140 -37.60 24.97 -14.18
C SER A 140 -37.28 24.98 -15.68
N ASP A 141 -36.55 25.99 -16.19
CA ASP A 141 -36.24 26.10 -17.64
C ASP A 141 -34.78 25.75 -18.04
N ILE A 142 -33.87 25.50 -17.11
CA ILE A 142 -32.48 25.11 -17.44
C ILE A 142 -32.31 23.58 -17.54
N MET A 143 -33.25 22.80 -17.00
CA MET A 143 -33.29 21.36 -17.16
C MET A 143 -34.75 20.88 -17.13
N VAL A 144 -35.32 20.60 -18.32
CA VAL A 144 -36.62 19.94 -18.43
C VAL A 144 -36.51 18.57 -17.75
N GLU A 145 -37.34 18.33 -16.73
CA GLU A 145 -37.50 17.01 -16.14
C GLU A 145 -37.89 16.03 -17.26
N PRO A 146 -37.12 14.96 -17.54
CA PRO A 146 -37.43 14.08 -18.66
C PRO A 146 -38.78 13.41 -18.42
N THR A 147 -39.79 13.85 -19.17
CA THR A 147 -41.13 13.28 -19.11
C THR A 147 -41.12 11.87 -19.69
N GLY A 148 -41.04 10.88 -18.79
CA GLY A 148 -41.17 9.46 -19.10
C GLY A 148 -40.38 8.58 -18.13
N GLN A 149 -40.84 7.35 -17.86
CA GLN A 149 -40.15 6.32 -17.05
C GLN A 149 -38.74 5.93 -17.56
N VAL A 150 -38.21 6.62 -18.57
CA VAL A 150 -36.90 6.42 -19.19
C VAL A 150 -35.78 6.58 -18.16
N TRP A 151 -35.90 7.54 -17.23
CA TRP A 151 -34.91 7.75 -16.17
C TRP A 151 -34.79 6.53 -15.24
N TYR A 152 -35.92 5.89 -14.92
CA TYR A 152 -35.94 4.69 -14.08
C TYR A 152 -35.26 3.50 -14.77
N MET A 153 -35.53 3.29 -16.07
CA MET A 153 -34.84 2.25 -16.86
C MET A 153 -33.34 2.51 -17.00
N GLN A 154 -32.92 3.77 -17.18
CA GLN A 154 -31.50 4.14 -17.27
C GLN A 154 -30.77 3.86 -15.96
N ILE A 155 -31.37 4.20 -14.82
CA ILE A 155 -30.81 3.88 -13.50
C ILE A 155 -30.79 2.36 -13.27
N GLN A 156 -31.85 1.63 -13.63
CA GLN A 156 -31.85 0.17 -13.51
C GLN A 156 -30.76 -0.50 -14.37
N ASN A 157 -30.55 -0.02 -15.60
CA ASN A 157 -29.50 -0.53 -16.47
C ASN A 157 -28.11 -0.22 -15.91
N LEU A 158 -27.88 1.02 -15.44
CA LEU A 158 -26.63 1.41 -14.81
C LEU A 158 -26.33 0.57 -13.56
N CYS A 159 -27.33 0.36 -12.70
CA CYS A 159 -27.21 -0.49 -11.52
C CYS A 159 -26.90 -1.95 -11.91
N SER A 160 -27.58 -2.49 -12.93
CA SER A 160 -27.35 -3.86 -13.40
C SER A 160 -25.94 -4.03 -13.99
N GLU A 161 -25.50 -3.11 -14.84
CA GLU A 161 -24.14 -3.13 -15.41
C GLU A 161 -23.07 -2.98 -14.33
N THR A 162 -23.31 -2.12 -13.34
CA THR A 162 -22.38 -1.92 -12.24
C THR A 162 -22.30 -3.17 -11.36
N LEU A 163 -23.43 -3.81 -11.09
CA LEU A 163 -23.49 -5.06 -10.33
C LEU A 163 -22.77 -6.20 -11.08
N GLU A 164 -22.98 -6.34 -12.39
CA GLU A 164 -22.30 -7.34 -13.20
C GLU A 164 -20.78 -7.12 -13.22
N LYS A 165 -20.33 -5.87 -13.39
CA LYS A 165 -18.90 -5.52 -13.31
C LYS A 165 -18.33 -5.87 -11.93
N ALA A 166 -19.05 -5.57 -10.84
CA ALA A 166 -18.62 -5.89 -9.48
C ALA A 166 -18.49 -7.41 -9.29
N GLN A 167 -19.46 -8.20 -9.74
CA GLN A 167 -19.43 -9.67 -9.67
C GLN A 167 -18.29 -10.27 -10.49
N ASN A 168 -18.00 -9.71 -11.67
CA ASN A 168 -16.86 -10.10 -12.49
C ASN A 168 -15.53 -9.78 -11.80
N HIS A 169 -15.41 -8.60 -11.19
CA HIS A 169 -14.22 -8.24 -10.41
C HIS A 169 -14.03 -9.17 -9.19
N GLU A 170 -15.10 -9.51 -8.47
CA GLU A 170 -15.06 -10.47 -7.35
C GLU A 170 -14.60 -11.86 -7.83
N THR A 171 -15.17 -12.37 -8.92
CA THR A 171 -14.80 -13.67 -9.50
C THR A 171 -13.34 -13.71 -9.95
N ASN A 172 -12.87 -12.64 -10.60
CA ASN A 172 -11.48 -12.51 -11.04
C ASN A 172 -10.52 -12.40 -9.85
N ALA A 173 -10.91 -11.69 -8.78
CA ALA A 173 -10.13 -11.62 -7.55
C ALA A 173 -10.03 -12.99 -6.87
N ALA A 174 -11.14 -13.72 -6.75
CA ALA A 174 -11.16 -15.08 -6.18
C ALA A 174 -10.32 -16.07 -7.00
N ALA A 175 -10.35 -15.99 -8.33
CA ALA A 175 -9.49 -16.80 -9.19
C ALA A 175 -8.00 -16.44 -9.01
N SER A 176 -7.69 -15.16 -8.89
CA SER A 176 -6.32 -14.68 -8.64
C SER A 176 -5.78 -15.16 -7.28
N GLU A 177 -6.62 -15.16 -6.24
CA GLU A 177 -6.28 -15.69 -4.92
C GLU A 177 -5.95 -17.19 -4.97
N ARG A 178 -6.79 -18.01 -5.62
CA ARG A 178 -6.54 -19.45 -5.79
C ARG A 178 -5.24 -19.72 -6.57
N ASN A 179 -4.97 -18.93 -7.60
CA ASN A 179 -3.73 -19.04 -8.36
C ASN A 179 -2.51 -18.70 -7.48
N ALA A 180 -2.58 -17.63 -6.68
CA ALA A 180 -1.52 -17.26 -5.75
C ALA A 180 -1.24 -18.37 -4.71
N GLN A 181 -2.29 -18.97 -4.13
CA GLN A 181 -2.16 -20.11 -3.23
C GLN A 181 -1.48 -21.31 -3.91
N THR A 182 -1.87 -21.61 -5.15
CA THR A 182 -1.25 -22.68 -5.95
C THR A 182 0.23 -22.41 -6.22
N TYR A 183 0.60 -21.17 -6.58
CA TYR A 183 2.00 -20.79 -6.76
C TYR A 183 2.81 -20.91 -5.47
N MET A 184 2.23 -20.52 -4.33
CA MET A 184 2.88 -20.68 -3.02
C MET A 184 3.14 -22.15 -2.69
N GLN A 185 2.16 -23.03 -2.91
CA GLN A 185 2.33 -24.47 -2.69
C GLN A 185 3.40 -25.07 -3.61
N ASN A 186 3.40 -24.68 -4.88
CA ASN A 186 4.41 -25.13 -5.85
C ASN A 186 5.82 -24.67 -5.44
N ALA A 187 5.97 -23.44 -4.96
CA ALA A 187 7.24 -22.93 -4.46
C ALA A 187 7.72 -23.70 -3.22
N GLN A 188 6.83 -24.00 -2.27
CA GLN A 188 7.15 -24.82 -1.10
C GLN A 188 7.60 -26.24 -1.49
N ASN A 189 6.89 -26.87 -2.44
CA ASN A 189 7.24 -28.19 -2.94
C ASN A 189 8.62 -28.18 -3.62
N ALA A 190 8.89 -27.19 -4.48
CA ALA A 190 10.18 -27.03 -5.13
C ALA A 190 11.32 -26.81 -4.12
N TYR A 191 11.08 -26.01 -3.07
CA TYR A 191 12.04 -25.79 -1.99
C TYR A 191 12.35 -27.09 -1.22
N SER A 192 11.32 -27.88 -0.90
CA SER A 192 11.48 -29.17 -0.23
C SER A 192 12.30 -30.15 -1.07
N GLN A 193 12.00 -30.25 -2.37
CA GLN A 193 12.75 -31.12 -3.29
C GLN A 193 14.21 -30.67 -3.46
N ALA A 194 14.47 -29.37 -3.50
CA ALA A 194 15.83 -28.85 -3.55
C ALA A 194 16.64 -29.21 -2.30
N ASN A 195 16.01 -29.22 -1.11
CA ASN A 195 16.67 -29.64 0.12
C ASN A 195 16.99 -31.14 0.12
N LEU A 196 16.06 -31.99 -0.32
CA LEU A 196 16.32 -33.44 -0.46
C LEU A 196 17.46 -33.71 -1.44
N ALA A 197 17.49 -33.00 -2.57
CA ALA A 197 18.58 -33.11 -3.54
C ALA A 197 19.92 -32.66 -2.94
N LYS A 198 19.93 -31.57 -2.16
CA LYS A 198 21.12 -31.09 -1.45
C LYS A 198 21.65 -32.13 -0.47
N GLU A 199 20.78 -32.73 0.36
CA GLU A 199 21.15 -33.77 1.32
C GLU A 199 21.72 -35.01 0.61
N SER A 200 21.10 -35.43 -0.50
CA SER A 200 21.59 -36.53 -1.33
C SER A 200 22.99 -36.25 -1.89
N ILE A 201 23.21 -35.06 -2.46
CA ILE A 201 24.51 -34.63 -2.99
C ILE A 201 25.58 -34.58 -1.89
N GLN A 202 25.24 -34.08 -0.70
CA GLN A 202 26.14 -34.07 0.46
C GLN A 202 26.54 -35.49 0.87
N GLY A 203 25.58 -36.42 0.88
CA GLY A 203 25.83 -37.85 1.13
C GLY A 203 26.78 -38.47 0.11
N SER A 204 26.52 -38.27 -1.19
CA SER A 204 27.40 -38.77 -2.26
C SER A 204 28.80 -38.13 -2.21
N THR A 205 28.90 -36.84 -1.90
CA THR A 205 30.19 -36.15 -1.76
C THR A 205 31.03 -36.74 -0.63
N LYS A 206 30.39 -37.06 0.51
CA LYS A 206 31.06 -37.74 1.62
C LYS A 206 31.57 -39.12 1.20
N GLN A 207 30.73 -39.94 0.55
CA GLN A 207 31.14 -41.26 0.05
C GLN A 207 32.31 -41.18 -0.94
N ILE A 208 32.32 -40.20 -1.83
CA ILE A 208 33.44 -39.97 -2.76
C ILE A 208 34.73 -39.64 -2.00
N THR A 209 34.64 -38.82 -0.95
CA THR A 209 35.78 -38.43 -0.12
C THR A 209 36.33 -39.63 0.65
N ASP A 210 35.44 -40.45 1.23
CA ASP A 210 35.79 -41.68 1.94
C ASP A 210 36.47 -42.67 0.98
N ASN A 211 35.88 -42.91 -0.20
CA ASN A 211 36.45 -43.77 -1.24
C ASN A 211 37.82 -43.29 -1.72
N LYS A 212 38.01 -41.97 -1.88
CA LYS A 212 39.31 -41.39 -2.25
C LYS A 212 40.37 -41.73 -1.21
N THR A 213 40.04 -41.59 0.07
CA THR A 213 40.93 -41.94 1.18
C THR A 213 41.29 -43.43 1.14
N SER A 214 40.29 -44.31 0.97
CA SER A 214 40.53 -45.75 0.85
C SER A 214 41.43 -46.11 -0.35
N ILE A 215 41.27 -45.44 -1.49
CA ILE A 215 42.15 -45.64 -2.66
C ILE A 215 43.59 -45.19 -2.35
N GLU A 216 43.78 -44.07 -1.65
CA GLU A 216 45.11 -43.60 -1.25
C GLU A 216 45.80 -44.59 -0.29
N ASP A 217 45.05 -45.19 0.64
CA ASP A 217 45.58 -46.20 1.55
C ASP A 217 45.93 -47.50 0.83
N LEU A 218 45.06 -47.98 -0.08
CA LEU A 218 45.35 -49.15 -0.92
C LEU A 218 46.57 -48.94 -1.82
N LYS A 219 46.82 -47.70 -2.29
CA LYS A 219 48.04 -47.38 -3.06
C LYS A 219 49.29 -47.54 -2.20
N LYS A 220 49.28 -47.00 -0.97
CA LYS A 220 50.40 -47.16 -0.02
C LYS A 220 50.64 -48.63 0.32
N GLU A 221 49.59 -49.40 0.54
CA GLU A 221 49.72 -50.84 0.82
C GLU A 221 50.34 -51.59 -0.39
N ASN A 222 49.91 -51.29 -1.61
CA ASN A 222 50.50 -51.86 -2.82
C ASN A 222 51.98 -51.50 -2.99
N GLU A 223 52.37 -50.26 -2.68
CA GLU A 223 53.79 -49.84 -2.69
C GLU A 223 54.61 -50.63 -1.67
N GLN A 224 54.07 -50.84 -0.45
CA GLN A 224 54.72 -51.66 0.57
C GLN A 224 54.84 -53.13 0.16
N LEU A 225 53.80 -53.71 -0.45
CA LEU A 225 53.83 -55.09 -0.94
C LEU A 225 54.85 -55.26 -2.06
N LYS A 226 54.95 -54.31 -2.99
CA LYS A 226 56.01 -54.31 -4.02
C LYS A 226 57.39 -54.29 -3.39
N ALA A 227 57.64 -53.38 -2.45
CA ALA A 227 58.93 -53.30 -1.77
C ALA A 227 59.28 -54.60 -1.02
N ARG A 228 58.30 -55.24 -0.37
CA ARG A 228 58.49 -56.55 0.29
C ARG A 228 58.77 -57.67 -0.71
N LEU A 229 58.10 -57.67 -1.85
CA LEU A 229 58.33 -58.66 -2.92
C LEU A 229 59.72 -58.50 -3.52
N ASP A 230 60.13 -57.27 -3.83
CA ASP A 230 61.47 -56.96 -4.35
C ASP A 230 62.56 -57.38 -3.35
N ALA A 231 62.36 -57.12 -2.05
CA ALA A 231 63.26 -57.58 -1.00
C ALA A 231 63.33 -59.11 -0.92
N ALA A 232 62.19 -59.81 -0.94
CA ALA A 232 62.15 -61.27 -0.89
C ALA A 232 62.79 -61.93 -2.12
N LEU A 233 62.64 -61.32 -3.30
CA LEU A 233 63.31 -61.76 -4.53
C LEU A 233 64.83 -61.61 -4.41
N ALA A 234 65.31 -60.45 -3.93
CA ALA A 234 66.73 -60.22 -3.71
C ALA A 234 67.32 -61.25 -2.72
N ASP A 235 66.64 -61.47 -1.59
CA ASP A 235 67.03 -62.47 -0.59
C ASP A 235 67.07 -63.89 -1.19
N TYR A 236 66.09 -64.26 -2.01
CA TYR A 236 66.05 -65.57 -2.67
C TYR A 236 67.20 -65.75 -3.67
N THR A 237 67.45 -64.76 -4.54
CA THR A 237 68.52 -64.85 -5.56
C THR A 237 69.92 -64.95 -4.95
N GLY A 238 70.14 -64.41 -3.75
CA GLY A 238 71.40 -64.52 -3.01
C GLY A 238 71.47 -65.70 -2.04
N SER A 239 70.43 -66.53 -1.95
CA SER A 239 70.40 -67.69 -1.05
C SER A 239 70.97 -68.93 -1.73
N ALA A 240 71.41 -69.90 -0.93
CA ALA A 240 71.88 -71.19 -1.43
C ALA A 240 70.79 -71.90 -2.26
N GLU A 241 69.53 -71.83 -1.85
CA GLU A 241 68.40 -72.40 -2.59
C GLU A 241 68.16 -71.69 -3.93
N GLY A 242 68.35 -70.38 -4.01
CA GLY A 242 68.28 -69.61 -5.26
C GLY A 242 69.40 -69.98 -6.22
N GLU A 243 70.65 -70.00 -5.74
CA GLU A 243 71.80 -70.42 -6.55
C GLU A 243 71.66 -71.87 -7.06
N ILE A 244 71.16 -72.78 -6.23
CA ILE A 244 70.86 -74.17 -6.66
C ILE A 244 69.72 -74.18 -7.69
N ALA A 245 68.72 -73.32 -7.56
CA ALA A 245 67.65 -73.19 -8.55
C ALA A 245 68.16 -72.69 -9.89
N ASP A 246 69.02 -71.67 -9.91
CA ASP A 246 69.65 -71.16 -11.12
C ASP A 246 70.57 -72.20 -11.77
N ALA A 247 71.37 -72.91 -10.97
CA ALA A 247 72.24 -73.99 -11.46
C ALA A 247 71.47 -75.19 -12.04
N ARG A 248 70.15 -75.29 -11.78
CA ARG A 248 69.27 -76.29 -12.41
C ARG A 248 68.74 -75.87 -13.78
N VAL A 249 69.07 -74.68 -14.27
CA VAL A 249 68.67 -74.20 -15.59
C VAL A 249 69.85 -74.30 -16.54
N ASP A 250 69.65 -74.87 -17.73
CA ASP A 250 70.69 -74.89 -18.77
C ASP A 250 70.74 -73.60 -19.60
N ARG A 251 71.75 -73.50 -20.47
CA ARG A 251 71.96 -72.37 -21.40
C ARG A 251 70.80 -72.12 -22.38
N LYS A 252 69.92 -73.09 -22.58
CA LYS A 252 68.73 -72.98 -23.44
C LYS A 252 67.47 -72.61 -22.65
N GLY A 253 67.60 -72.40 -21.34
CA GLY A 253 66.51 -72.06 -20.44
C GLY A 253 65.69 -73.27 -19.98
N LYS A 254 66.17 -74.49 -20.19
CA LYS A 254 65.47 -75.69 -19.70
C LYS A 254 65.77 -75.89 -18.22
N THR A 255 64.71 -75.94 -17.42
CA THR A 255 64.80 -76.24 -15.99
C THR A 255 64.79 -77.74 -15.75
N TYR A 256 65.71 -78.21 -14.91
CA TYR A 256 65.81 -79.60 -14.49
C TYR A 256 65.26 -79.78 -13.06
N SER A 257 64.69 -80.95 -12.78
CA SER A 257 64.10 -81.24 -11.46
C SER A 257 65.13 -81.24 -10.33
N THR A 258 66.39 -81.58 -10.62
CA THR A 258 67.50 -81.64 -9.66
C THR A 258 68.79 -81.10 -10.28
N LEU A 259 69.72 -80.62 -9.45
CA LEU A 259 71.04 -80.16 -9.93
C LEU A 259 71.81 -81.27 -10.63
N GLY A 260 71.74 -82.50 -10.09
CA GLY A 260 72.35 -83.66 -10.74
C GLY A 260 71.78 -83.95 -12.13
N ALA A 261 70.47 -83.72 -12.35
CA ALA A 261 69.87 -83.88 -13.67
C ALA A 261 70.32 -82.77 -14.64
N ALA A 262 70.48 -81.53 -14.18
CA ALA A 262 71.02 -80.44 -14.98
C ALA A 262 72.46 -80.72 -15.43
N ILE A 263 73.33 -81.14 -14.50
CA ILE A 263 74.72 -81.49 -14.78
C ILE A 263 74.78 -82.59 -15.84
N ARG A 264 74.10 -83.72 -15.64
CA ARG A 264 74.09 -84.82 -16.64
C ARG A 264 73.57 -84.37 -17.99
N GLY A 265 72.49 -83.57 -18.02
CA GLY A 265 71.94 -83.03 -19.26
C GLY A 265 72.92 -82.14 -20.01
N GLN A 266 73.69 -81.30 -19.31
CA GLN A 266 74.72 -80.46 -19.94
C GLN A 266 75.89 -81.29 -20.45
N PHE A 267 76.33 -82.31 -19.70
CA PHE A 267 77.37 -83.24 -20.13
C PHE A 267 76.95 -83.99 -21.39
N ASP A 268 75.72 -84.50 -21.44
CA ASP A 268 75.15 -85.13 -22.63
C ASP A 268 75.18 -84.21 -23.86
N GLU A 269 74.87 -82.91 -23.68
CA GLU A 269 74.90 -81.93 -24.78
C GLU A 269 76.30 -81.66 -25.35
N ILE A 270 77.36 -81.88 -24.56
CA ILE A 270 78.77 -81.69 -24.98
C ILE A 270 79.50 -83.01 -25.24
N GLY A 271 78.76 -84.12 -25.32
CA GLY A 271 79.33 -85.44 -25.61
C GLY A 271 80.11 -86.06 -24.45
N LEU A 272 79.85 -85.62 -23.21
CA LEU A 272 80.46 -86.16 -22.00
C LEU A 272 79.45 -86.99 -21.19
N TYR A 273 79.93 -87.92 -20.37
CA TYR A 273 79.16 -88.62 -19.34
C TYR A 273 80.00 -88.84 -18.09
N ILE A 274 79.34 -89.19 -16.99
CA ILE A 274 79.99 -89.59 -15.74
C ILE A 274 79.80 -91.11 -15.60
N ASP A 275 80.88 -91.87 -15.43
CA ASP A 275 80.81 -93.32 -15.26
C ASP A 275 80.45 -93.73 -13.82
N GLU A 276 80.42 -95.04 -13.55
CA GLU A 276 80.03 -95.59 -12.24
C GLU A 276 81.02 -95.26 -11.13
N ASP A 277 82.28 -94.97 -11.48
CA ASP A 277 83.35 -94.62 -10.55
C ASP A 277 83.40 -93.11 -10.27
N GLY A 278 82.66 -92.32 -11.05
CA GLY A 278 82.52 -90.87 -10.90
C GLY A 278 83.44 -90.05 -11.81
N ASP A 279 84.11 -90.67 -12.77
CA ASP A 279 85.03 -90.01 -13.69
C ASP A 279 84.31 -89.40 -14.91
N ILE A 280 84.85 -88.27 -15.39
CA ILE A 280 84.33 -87.58 -16.58
C ILE A 280 84.90 -88.22 -17.85
N CYS A 281 84.03 -88.83 -18.66
CA CYS A 281 84.38 -89.57 -19.86
C CYS A 281 83.77 -88.94 -21.13
N GLN A 282 84.49 -89.01 -22.26
CA GLN A 282 83.95 -88.64 -23.58
C GLN A 282 83.20 -89.82 -24.18
N LYS A 283 82.04 -89.55 -24.78
CA LYS A 283 81.37 -90.53 -25.64
C LYS A 283 82.20 -90.65 -26.92
N GLU A 284 82.74 -91.83 -27.18
CA GLU A 284 83.33 -92.15 -28.48
C GLU A 284 82.23 -92.08 -29.55
N ASP A 285 82.54 -91.46 -30.69
CA ASP A 285 81.62 -91.17 -31.80
C ASP A 285 80.80 -92.39 -32.29
#